data_AF-A0A8X6IYZ0-F1
#
_entry.id   AF-A0A8X6IYZ0-F1
#
_cell.length_a   1.000
_cell.length_b   1.000
_cell.length_c   1.000
_cell.angle_alpha   90.00
_cell.angle_beta   90.00
_cell.angle_gamma   90.00
#
_symmetry.space_group_name_H-M   'P 1'
#
loop_
_entity.id
_entity.type
_entity.pdbx_description
1 polymer ?
#
loop_
_entity_poly.entity_id
_entity_poly.type
_entity_poly.pdbx_seq_one_letter_code
_entity_poly.pdbx_strand_id
1 'polypeptide(L)'
;MEQLLKPERFDIDPTCSNAETKWRHWKKTFENFLGGIKTLTEENKLPLLSNYVTSNVYQFINDCTTYTGAIAILDSLFIKKRNVIFARHCLSTRNQQTEETVSEYLQVLNQLSKDCDFTDVKAEEYRKEYIRDAFIRGLKCPRIRQRLLENTSMTLDQAFEQARTLESAEVHAASYMGNSFPVQSAAMKTDDFSEETLATSAASSSSRSQKCFFCGNDLHSRTICPARDVFCRKCGKKGHYQRVCKSRPGFLYMKGFFMLVPNDIVRKRFIMVTRAIEAANLIGSNFDFLQYEESISHYQKEWNALFSSKYYLEKLKSFAMKGTLKSSHFRSICWKIFLHCLPEDRQMWIEAVKSQRKLYEEIMDKFDTNPRDVDSLDITVNNPLSQSQQSPWNQYFQDTELKVTIQQDVVRTFPEIEFFHTPNIQKMMINILFSYAREFPELSYKQGMHELLAPIIFVLHYDQQAYLQASENDDLELEIHILLNQNYIEHDAL
;
A
#
# COMPACT_ATOMS: atom_id res chain seq x y z
N MET A 1 51.21 -38.87 -5.76
CA MET A 1 50.86 -37.84 -6.76
C MET A 1 49.63 -37.11 -6.23
N GLU A 2 49.83 -35.99 -5.55
CA GLU A 2 48.72 -35.19 -5.04
C GLU A 2 48.01 -34.54 -6.22
N GLN A 3 46.91 -35.18 -6.64
CA GLN A 3 46.07 -34.73 -7.74
C GLN A 3 45.26 -33.52 -7.27
N LEU A 4 45.90 -32.35 -7.26
CA LEU A 4 45.22 -31.07 -7.06
C LEU A 4 44.05 -30.99 -8.05
N LEU A 5 42.82 -30.82 -7.54
CA LEU A 5 41.65 -30.66 -8.40
C LEU A 5 41.86 -29.43 -9.27
N LYS A 6 42.05 -29.67 -10.58
CA LYS A 6 42.12 -28.62 -11.58
C LYS A 6 40.74 -27.96 -11.69
N PRO A 7 40.63 -26.63 -11.52
CA PRO A 7 39.36 -25.94 -11.63
C PRO A 7 38.83 -26.05 -13.07
N GLU A 8 37.51 -26.21 -13.20
CA GLU A 8 36.83 -26.08 -14.49
C GLU A 8 36.88 -24.64 -15.00
N ARG A 9 36.66 -24.43 -16.30
CA ARG A 9 36.56 -23.07 -16.85
C ARG A 9 35.36 -22.34 -16.24
N PHE A 10 35.59 -21.13 -15.75
CA PHE A 10 34.53 -20.29 -15.21
C PHE A 10 33.68 -19.74 -16.35
N ASP A 11 32.41 -20.16 -16.40
CA ASP A 11 31.45 -19.76 -17.43
C ASP A 11 30.11 -19.40 -16.80
N ILE A 12 30.02 -18.17 -16.27
CA ILE A 12 28.82 -17.70 -15.60
C ILE A 12 28.56 -16.25 -15.98
N ASP A 13 27.32 -15.98 -16.36
CA ASP A 13 26.83 -14.63 -16.58
C ASP A 13 26.70 -13.88 -15.24
N PRO A 14 27.28 -12.67 -15.11
CA PRO A 14 27.10 -11.80 -13.92
C PRO A 14 25.64 -11.58 -13.50
N THR A 15 24.67 -11.70 -14.41
CA THR A 15 23.24 -11.49 -14.07
C THR A 15 22.58 -12.69 -13.39
N CYS A 16 23.24 -13.85 -13.30
CA CYS A 16 22.68 -15.05 -12.70
C CYS A 16 22.47 -14.91 -11.18
N SER A 17 21.38 -15.47 -10.63
CA SER A 17 21.05 -15.41 -9.18
C SER A 17 22.13 -16.03 -8.28
N ASN A 18 22.86 -17.02 -8.79
CA ASN A 18 23.89 -17.76 -8.04
C ASN A 18 25.31 -17.35 -8.45
N ALA A 19 25.45 -16.21 -9.13
CA ALA A 19 26.73 -15.76 -9.66
C ALA A 19 27.77 -15.52 -8.54
N GLU A 20 27.37 -14.89 -7.44
CA GLU A 20 28.26 -14.60 -6.30
C GLU A 20 28.76 -15.89 -5.61
N THR A 21 27.87 -16.84 -5.33
CA THR A 21 28.22 -18.09 -4.64
C THR A 21 29.12 -18.96 -5.50
N LYS A 22 28.82 -19.07 -6.80
CA LYS A 22 29.65 -19.82 -7.74
C LYS A 22 31.01 -19.13 -7.98
N TRP A 23 31.06 -17.80 -8.07
CA TRP A 23 32.32 -17.06 -8.15
C TRP A 23 33.19 -17.27 -6.91
N ARG A 24 32.64 -17.11 -5.70
CA ARG A 24 33.39 -17.34 -4.45
C ARG A 24 33.96 -18.76 -4.37
N HIS A 25 33.16 -19.75 -4.73
CA HIS A 25 33.61 -21.14 -4.75
C HIS A 25 34.71 -21.37 -5.79
N TRP A 26 34.49 -20.93 -7.02
CA TRP A 26 35.48 -21.08 -8.10
C TRP A 26 36.78 -20.35 -7.79
N LYS A 27 36.71 -19.10 -7.32
CA LYS A 27 37.87 -18.31 -6.91
C LYS A 27 38.68 -19.04 -5.84
N LYS A 28 38.01 -19.62 -4.83
CA LYS A 28 38.70 -20.37 -3.78
C LYS A 28 39.38 -21.63 -4.33
N THR A 29 38.71 -22.36 -5.23
CA THR A 29 39.29 -23.53 -5.90
C THR A 29 40.49 -23.14 -6.78
N PHE A 30 40.39 -22.02 -7.50
CA PHE A 30 41.47 -21.48 -8.32
C PHE A 30 42.66 -21.02 -7.47
N GLU A 31 42.45 -20.32 -6.36
CA GLU A 31 43.50 -19.94 -5.40
C GLU A 31 44.20 -21.16 -4.80
N ASN A 32 43.43 -22.20 -4.41
CA ASN A 32 44.00 -23.45 -3.91
C ASN A 32 44.84 -24.16 -4.99
N PHE A 33 44.38 -24.13 -6.24
CA PHE A 33 45.12 -24.66 -7.40
C PHE A 33 46.43 -23.89 -7.64
N LEU A 34 46.40 -22.55 -7.59
CA LEU A 34 47.60 -21.71 -7.68
C LEU A 34 48.60 -22.02 -6.56
N GLY A 35 48.11 -22.18 -5.33
CA GLY A 35 48.94 -22.51 -4.16
C GLY A 35 49.62 -23.88 -4.25
N GLY A 36 49.07 -24.81 -5.05
CA GLY A 36 49.65 -26.12 -5.30
C GLY A 36 50.78 -26.14 -6.35
N ILE A 37 50.99 -25.05 -7.10
CA ILE A 37 52.00 -24.97 -8.16
C ILE A 37 53.31 -24.38 -7.60
N LYS A 38 54.34 -25.22 -7.44
CA LYS A 38 55.62 -24.85 -6.82
C LYS A 38 56.46 -23.83 -7.61
N THR A 39 56.21 -23.63 -8.90
CA THR A 39 56.99 -22.77 -9.82
C THR A 39 56.21 -21.55 -10.33
N LEU A 40 55.20 -21.09 -9.59
CA LEU A 40 54.34 -19.99 -10.00
C LEU A 40 55.00 -18.63 -9.73
N THR A 41 55.23 -17.83 -10.79
CA THR A 41 55.60 -16.40 -10.70
C THR A 41 54.37 -15.52 -10.88
N GLU A 42 54.35 -14.29 -10.32
CA GLU A 42 53.22 -13.35 -10.47
C GLU A 42 52.89 -13.06 -11.95
N GLU A 43 53.91 -13.01 -12.81
CA GLU A 43 53.78 -12.79 -14.25
C GLU A 43 52.97 -13.90 -14.94
N ASN A 44 53.04 -15.13 -14.43
CA ASN A 44 52.35 -16.29 -15.01
C ASN A 44 50.91 -16.44 -14.50
N LYS A 45 50.48 -15.71 -13.47
CA LYS A 45 49.14 -15.84 -12.88
C LYS A 45 48.03 -15.28 -13.78
N LEU A 46 48.27 -14.15 -14.43
CA LEU A 46 47.28 -13.51 -15.30
C LEU A 46 47.01 -14.35 -16.56
N PRO A 47 48.02 -14.85 -17.30
CA PRO A 47 47.79 -15.79 -18.41
C PRO A 47 47.08 -17.07 -17.96
N LEU A 48 47.39 -17.58 -16.76
CA LEU A 48 46.71 -18.75 -16.21
C LEU A 48 45.22 -18.43 -15.97
N LEU A 49 44.91 -17.29 -15.35
CA LEU A 49 43.54 -16.84 -15.14
C LEU A 49 42.77 -16.76 -16.47
N SER A 50 43.35 -16.14 -17.50
CA SER A 50 42.72 -16.03 -18.83
C SER A 50 42.38 -17.39 -19.46
N ASN A 51 43.17 -18.43 -19.21
CA ASN A 51 42.92 -19.78 -19.75
C ASN A 51 41.76 -20.52 -19.07
N TYR A 52 41.45 -20.17 -17.82
CA TYR A 52 40.40 -20.79 -17.02
C TYR A 52 39.12 -19.96 -16.95
N VAL A 53 39.00 -18.94 -17.79
CA VAL A 53 37.85 -18.04 -17.88
C VAL A 53 37.33 -18.08 -19.32
N THR A 54 36.01 -18.08 -19.53
CA THR A 54 35.43 -18.08 -20.89
C THR A 54 35.47 -16.70 -21.54
N SER A 55 35.29 -16.64 -22.87
CA SER A 55 35.31 -15.37 -23.63
C SER A 55 34.36 -14.31 -23.05
N ASN A 56 33.20 -14.72 -22.53
CA ASN A 56 32.19 -13.85 -21.95
C ASN A 56 32.65 -13.16 -20.65
N VAL A 57 33.59 -13.78 -19.94
CA VAL A 57 34.13 -13.23 -18.69
C VAL A 57 35.48 -12.56 -18.96
N TYR A 58 36.25 -13.06 -19.93
CA TYR A 58 37.53 -12.47 -20.37
C TYR A 58 37.36 -11.05 -20.93
N GLN A 59 36.25 -10.75 -21.60
CA GLN A 59 35.96 -9.40 -22.12
C GLN A 59 36.07 -8.29 -21.05
N PHE A 60 35.84 -8.61 -19.78
CA PHE A 60 35.90 -7.66 -18.67
C PHE A 60 37.30 -7.46 -18.09
N ILE A 61 38.24 -8.37 -18.38
CA ILE A 61 39.61 -8.35 -17.86
C ILE A 61 40.67 -8.22 -18.96
N ASN A 62 40.27 -8.06 -20.21
CA ASN A 62 41.17 -7.99 -21.36
C ASN A 62 42.22 -6.86 -21.24
N ASP A 63 41.85 -5.75 -20.62
CA ASP A 63 42.71 -4.57 -20.49
C ASP A 63 43.54 -4.59 -19.19
N CYS A 64 43.42 -5.64 -18.37
CA CYS A 64 44.18 -5.78 -17.14
C CYS A 64 45.61 -6.24 -17.39
N THR A 65 46.56 -5.56 -16.78
CA THR A 65 47.99 -5.92 -16.82
C THR A 65 48.45 -6.74 -15.62
N THR A 66 47.61 -6.84 -14.58
CA THR A 66 47.94 -7.51 -13.32
C THR A 66 46.86 -8.50 -12.91
N TYR A 67 47.28 -9.61 -12.30
CA TYR A 67 46.36 -10.60 -11.74
C TYR A 67 45.45 -10.00 -10.66
N THR A 68 46.01 -9.15 -9.78
CA THR A 68 45.27 -8.47 -8.72
C THR A 68 44.22 -7.52 -9.27
N GLY A 69 44.53 -6.76 -10.34
CA GLY A 69 43.57 -5.91 -11.03
C GLY A 69 42.44 -6.71 -11.67
N ALA A 70 42.76 -7.81 -12.36
CA ALA A 70 41.76 -8.69 -12.97
C ALA A 70 40.81 -9.30 -11.94
N ILE A 71 41.34 -9.82 -10.82
CA ILE A 71 40.52 -10.36 -9.73
C ILE A 71 39.67 -9.26 -9.07
N ALA A 72 40.18 -8.04 -8.89
CA ALA A 72 39.39 -6.94 -8.33
C ALA A 72 38.20 -6.55 -9.22
N ILE A 73 38.39 -6.52 -10.54
CA ILE A 73 37.29 -6.29 -11.49
C ILE A 73 36.26 -7.42 -11.39
N LEU A 74 36.71 -8.68 -11.43
CA LEU A 74 35.81 -9.83 -11.33
C LEU A 74 35.08 -9.88 -9.98
N ASP A 75 35.75 -9.59 -8.88
CA ASP A 75 35.12 -9.45 -7.56
C ASP A 75 34.05 -8.36 -7.59
N SER A 76 34.30 -7.20 -8.19
CA SER A 76 33.29 -6.13 -8.29
C SER A 76 32.10 -6.48 -9.17
N LEU A 77 32.30 -7.32 -10.19
CA LEU A 77 31.25 -7.76 -11.13
C LEU A 77 30.37 -8.86 -10.52
N PHE A 78 30.99 -9.83 -9.84
CA PHE A 78 30.30 -11.01 -9.32
C PHE A 78 29.87 -10.88 -7.86
N ILE A 79 30.53 -10.04 -7.06
CA ILE A 79 30.20 -9.77 -5.66
C ILE A 79 29.46 -8.44 -5.59
N LYS A 80 28.15 -8.50 -5.41
CA LYS A 80 27.33 -7.30 -5.18
C LYS A 80 27.72 -6.67 -3.85
N LYS A 81 27.99 -5.36 -3.86
CA LYS A 81 28.26 -4.61 -2.64
C LYS A 81 27.03 -4.69 -1.72
N ARG A 82 27.19 -5.31 -0.55
CA ARG A 82 26.10 -5.45 0.43
C ARG A 82 25.82 -4.11 1.09
N ASN A 83 24.54 -3.81 1.27
CA ASN A 83 24.12 -2.66 2.04
C ASN A 83 24.12 -3.04 3.53
N VAL A 84 25.19 -2.67 4.23
CA VAL A 84 25.42 -3.05 5.62
C VAL A 84 24.38 -2.43 6.54
N ILE A 85 23.99 -1.17 6.28
CA ILE A 85 22.98 -0.46 7.07
C ILE A 85 21.63 -1.17 6.97
N PHE A 86 21.24 -1.54 5.75
CA PHE A 86 20.01 -2.27 5.50
C PHE A 86 20.03 -3.65 6.16
N ALA A 87 21.13 -4.40 6.05
CA ALA A 87 21.28 -5.71 6.68
C ALA A 87 21.15 -5.63 8.21
N ARG A 88 21.83 -4.65 8.84
CA ARG A 88 21.75 -4.40 10.29
C ARG A 88 20.36 -3.96 10.72
N HIS A 89 19.70 -3.12 9.94
CA HIS A 89 18.31 -2.75 10.18
C HIS A 89 17.41 -3.98 10.18
N CYS A 90 17.48 -4.82 9.13
CA CYS A 90 16.72 -6.07 9.02
C CYS A 90 16.95 -7.01 10.21
N LEU A 91 18.20 -7.21 10.63
CA LEU A 91 18.54 -7.99 11.82
C LEU A 91 17.89 -7.39 13.08
N SER A 92 17.98 -6.07 13.26
CA SER A 92 17.49 -5.39 14.47
C SER A 92 15.96 -5.29 14.54
N THR A 93 15.27 -5.32 13.41
CA THR A 93 13.79 -5.25 13.33
C THR A 93 13.12 -6.61 13.22
N ARG A 94 13.91 -7.69 13.09
CA ARG A 94 13.37 -9.05 12.97
C ARG A 94 12.91 -9.54 14.34
N ASN A 95 11.60 -9.76 14.48
CA ASN A 95 10.98 -10.36 15.66
C ASN A 95 10.50 -11.78 15.34
N GLN A 96 10.55 -12.70 16.31
CA GLN A 96 10.06 -14.09 16.16
C GLN A 96 8.62 -14.10 15.64
N GLN A 97 8.35 -14.94 14.63
CA GLN A 97 7.01 -15.11 14.08
C GLN A 97 6.18 -16.10 14.91
N THR A 98 4.84 -16.01 14.85
CA THR A 98 3.95 -16.79 15.72
C THR A 98 4.05 -18.31 15.56
N GLU A 99 4.43 -18.77 14.37
CA GLU A 99 4.60 -20.21 14.05
C GLU A 99 6.09 -20.63 13.94
N GLU A 100 7.02 -19.74 14.31
CA GLU A 100 8.45 -20.00 14.21
C GLU A 100 8.98 -20.53 15.54
N THR A 101 9.64 -21.69 15.51
CA THR A 101 10.31 -22.23 16.70
C THR A 101 11.50 -21.35 17.10
N VAL A 102 11.90 -21.41 18.38
CA VAL A 102 13.05 -20.64 18.88
C VAL A 102 14.34 -20.97 18.11
N SER A 103 14.53 -22.24 17.74
CA SER A 103 15.68 -22.70 16.96
C SER A 103 15.69 -22.12 15.54
N GLU A 104 14.53 -22.12 14.87
CA GLU A 104 14.38 -21.52 13.54
C GLU A 104 14.61 -20.01 13.59
N TYR A 105 14.07 -19.32 14.60
CA TYR A 105 14.29 -17.90 14.80
C TYR A 105 15.78 -17.55 14.95
N LEU A 106 16.50 -18.28 15.82
CA LEU A 106 17.93 -18.10 15.99
C LEU A 106 18.71 -18.38 14.69
N GLN A 107 18.30 -19.39 13.92
CA GLN A 107 18.92 -19.70 12.64
C GLN A 107 18.72 -18.57 11.62
N VAL A 108 17.53 -17.96 11.58
CA VAL A 108 17.25 -16.80 10.71
C VAL A 108 18.09 -15.59 11.13
N LEU A 109 18.19 -15.29 12.43
CA LEU A 109 19.04 -14.22 12.94
C LEU A 109 20.52 -14.44 12.58
N ASN A 110 21.01 -15.68 12.73
CA ASN A 110 22.37 -16.08 12.32
C ASN A 110 22.60 -16.00 10.81
N GLN A 111 21.54 -16.12 10.00
CA GLN A 111 21.65 -15.94 8.56
C GLN A 111 21.70 -14.45 8.19
N LEU A 112 20.89 -13.61 8.84
CA LEU A 112 20.88 -12.15 8.65
C LEU A 112 22.17 -11.48 9.13
N SER A 113 22.79 -11.99 10.20
CA SER A 113 24.03 -11.44 10.74
C SER A 113 25.22 -11.55 9.76
N LYS A 114 25.21 -12.53 8.84
CA LYS A 114 26.26 -12.71 7.82
C LYS A 114 26.37 -11.53 6.86
N ASP A 115 25.28 -10.81 6.63
CA ASP A 115 25.25 -9.66 5.74
C ASP A 115 25.52 -8.32 6.47
N CYS A 116 25.62 -8.34 7.80
CA CYS A 116 25.81 -7.16 8.65
C CYS A 116 27.27 -6.69 8.80
N ASP A 117 28.22 -7.45 8.25
CA ASP A 117 29.67 -7.17 8.23
C ASP A 117 30.21 -6.73 9.60
N PHE A 118 30.02 -7.58 10.61
CA PHE A 118 30.57 -7.34 11.94
C PHE A 118 32.09 -7.48 11.90
N THR A 119 32.79 -6.38 12.19
CA THR A 119 34.25 -6.30 12.21
C THR A 119 34.74 -5.89 13.59
N ASP A 120 36.01 -6.18 13.89
CA ASP A 120 36.64 -5.73 15.13
C ASP A 120 36.84 -4.21 15.08
N VAL A 121 36.01 -3.50 15.82
CA VAL A 121 36.01 -2.03 15.90
C VAL A 121 36.37 -1.56 17.31
N LYS A 122 36.88 -0.34 17.41
CA LYS A 122 37.10 0.30 18.71
C LYS A 122 35.74 0.52 19.40
N ALA A 123 35.71 0.46 20.74
CA ALA A 123 34.47 0.64 21.51
C ALA A 123 33.73 1.95 21.17
N GLU A 124 34.46 3.02 20.84
CA GLU A 124 33.89 4.30 20.45
C GLU A 124 33.19 4.26 19.08
N GLU A 125 33.75 3.51 18.13
CA GLU A 125 33.16 3.33 16.80
C GLU A 125 31.92 2.45 16.88
N TYR A 126 31.99 1.35 17.63
CA TYR A 126 30.82 0.51 17.93
C TYR A 126 29.68 1.31 18.56
N ARG A 127 30.00 2.21 19.50
CA ARG A 127 29.02 3.11 20.13
C ARG A 127 28.31 3.98 19.08
N LYS A 128 29.05 4.59 18.17
CA LYS A 128 28.49 5.43 17.10
C LYS A 128 27.63 4.62 16.12
N GLU A 129 28.08 3.42 15.75
CA GLU A 129 27.32 2.52 14.89
C GLU A 129 26.01 2.08 15.55
N TYR A 130 26.05 1.70 16.83
CA TYR A 130 24.86 1.31 17.57
C TYR A 130 23.85 2.45 17.67
N ILE A 131 24.32 3.68 17.95
CA ILE A 131 23.47 4.88 18.00
C ILE A 131 22.88 5.15 16.61
N ARG A 132 23.66 5.04 15.54
CA ARG A 132 23.18 5.22 14.15
C ARG A 132 22.06 4.24 13.82
N ASP A 133 22.27 2.97 14.12
CA ASP A 133 21.31 1.91 13.79
C ASP A 133 20.01 2.06 14.63
N ALA A 134 20.14 2.47 15.91
CA ALA A 134 19.01 2.81 16.76
C ALA A 134 18.25 4.06 16.28
N PHE A 135 18.98 5.10 15.84
CA PHE A 135 18.42 6.32 15.26
C PHE A 135 17.57 5.99 14.03
N ILE A 136 18.13 5.25 13.07
CA ILE A 136 17.43 4.86 11.84
C ILE A 136 16.16 4.04 12.15
N ARG A 137 16.26 3.05 13.05
CA ARG A 137 15.12 2.23 13.49
C ARG A 137 14.01 3.06 14.13
N GLY A 138 14.37 4.08 14.91
CA GLY A 138 13.43 4.93 15.65
C GLY A 138 12.76 6.06 14.85
N LEU A 139 13.19 6.33 13.61
CA LEU A 139 12.63 7.42 12.80
C LEU A 139 11.16 7.18 12.44
N LYS A 140 10.27 8.12 12.78
CA LYS A 140 8.83 8.04 12.47
C LYS A 140 8.53 8.20 10.98
N CYS A 141 9.21 9.13 10.30
CA CYS A 141 8.99 9.38 8.87
C CYS A 141 9.54 8.22 8.01
N PRO A 142 8.68 7.45 7.29
CA PRO A 142 9.14 6.34 6.47
C PRO A 142 10.00 6.80 5.29
N ARG A 143 9.76 8.01 4.75
CA ARG A 143 10.52 8.55 3.62
C ARG A 143 11.97 8.82 4.01
N ILE A 144 12.19 9.47 5.15
CA ILE A 144 13.55 9.72 5.67
C ILE A 144 14.24 8.39 5.95
N ARG A 145 13.56 7.44 6.61
CA ARG A 145 14.11 6.11 6.90
C ARG A 145 14.53 5.38 5.62
N GLN A 146 13.68 5.36 4.59
CA GLN A 146 13.98 4.76 3.30
C GLN A 146 15.24 5.38 2.68
N ARG A 147 15.34 6.71 2.65
CA ARG A 147 16.48 7.43 2.05
C ARG A 147 17.80 7.18 2.78
N LEU A 148 17.77 6.94 4.09
CA LEU A 148 18.96 6.54 4.85
C LEU A 148 19.36 5.09 4.56
N LEU A 149 18.38 4.19 4.44
CA LEU A 149 18.60 2.77 4.14
C LEU A 149 19.07 2.51 2.70
N GLU A 150 18.89 3.45 1.76
CA GLU A 150 19.42 3.36 0.40
C GLU A 150 20.97 3.42 0.35
N ASN A 151 21.60 4.01 1.36
CA ASN A 151 23.05 4.15 1.41
C ASN A 151 23.72 2.82 1.76
N THR A 152 24.81 2.47 1.06
CA THR A 152 25.53 1.22 1.32
C THR A 152 26.30 1.21 2.64
N SER A 153 26.85 2.38 3.03
CA SER A 153 27.67 2.60 4.23
C SER A 153 27.61 4.08 4.59
N MET A 154 27.40 4.42 5.86
CA MET A 154 27.31 5.81 6.32
C MET A 154 27.66 5.93 7.79
N THR A 155 28.19 7.08 8.21
CA THR A 155 28.47 7.38 9.62
C THR A 155 27.23 7.93 10.34
N LEU A 156 27.26 7.98 11.67
CA LEU A 156 26.20 8.60 12.48
C LEU A 156 25.96 10.06 12.07
N ASP A 157 27.03 10.84 11.92
CA ASP A 157 26.96 12.26 11.59
C ASP A 157 26.34 12.48 10.20
N GLN A 158 26.72 11.66 9.22
CA GLN A 158 26.13 11.67 7.88
C GLN A 158 24.64 11.29 7.90
N ALA A 159 24.26 10.30 8.72
CA ALA A 159 22.86 9.89 8.85
C ALA A 159 21.99 11.01 9.44
N PHE A 160 22.51 11.69 10.45
CA PHE A 160 21.84 12.84 11.04
C PHE A 160 21.70 14.01 10.06
N GLU A 161 22.79 14.36 9.36
CA GLU A 161 22.78 15.48 8.41
C GLU A 161 21.80 15.24 7.24
N GLN A 162 21.80 14.02 6.70
CA GLN A 162 20.88 13.63 5.64
C GLN A 162 19.43 13.64 6.13
N ALA A 163 19.17 13.13 7.34
CA ALA A 163 17.83 13.16 7.92
C ALA A 163 17.32 14.59 8.13
N ARG A 164 18.16 15.48 8.69
CA ARG A 164 17.85 16.89 8.90
C ARG A 164 17.57 17.62 7.60
N THR A 165 18.38 17.36 6.57
CA THR A 165 18.19 17.96 5.24
C THR A 165 16.85 17.54 4.63
N LEU A 166 16.49 16.26 4.77
CA LEU A 166 15.22 15.74 4.26
C LEU A 166 14.01 16.29 5.06
N GLU A 167 14.13 16.38 6.38
CA GLU A 167 13.08 16.95 7.24
C GLU A 167 12.83 18.43 6.90
N SER A 168 13.89 19.23 6.75
CA SER A 168 13.78 20.62 6.31
C SER A 168 13.14 20.72 4.93
N ALA A 169 13.52 19.86 3.98
CA ALA A 169 12.91 19.82 2.66
C ALA A 169 11.42 19.45 2.71
N GLU A 170 10.99 18.54 3.60
CA GLU A 170 9.58 18.20 3.80
C GLU A 170 8.78 19.38 4.39
N VAL A 171 9.35 20.08 5.38
CA VAL A 171 8.75 21.29 5.97
C VAL A 171 8.61 22.41 4.93
N HIS A 172 9.64 22.65 4.11
CA HIS A 172 9.58 23.64 3.03
C HIS A 172 8.64 23.21 1.91
N ALA A 173 8.56 21.92 1.56
CA ALA A 173 7.59 21.44 0.57
C ALA A 173 6.15 21.70 1.03
N ALA A 174 5.85 21.56 2.32
CA ALA A 174 4.56 21.88 2.88
C ALA A 174 4.21 23.38 2.76
N SER A 175 5.18 24.30 2.83
CA SER A 175 4.90 25.74 2.67
C SER A 175 4.54 26.12 1.23
N TYR A 176 5.08 25.43 0.23
CA TYR A 176 4.67 25.60 -1.17
C TYR A 176 3.26 25.07 -1.44
N MET A 177 2.83 24.04 -0.70
CA MET A 177 1.50 23.45 -0.85
C MET A 177 0.43 24.17 0.01
N GLY A 178 0.85 24.94 1.03
CA GLY A 178 -0.02 25.64 1.98
C GLY A 178 -0.40 27.08 1.60
N ASN A 179 0.17 27.65 0.53
CA ASN A 179 -0.11 29.02 0.10
C ASN A 179 -0.90 29.08 -1.22
N SER A 180 -2.15 28.63 -1.17
CA SER A 180 -3.19 29.07 -2.11
C SER A 180 -4.19 29.97 -1.36
N PHE A 181 -3.75 31.16 -0.98
CA PHE A 181 -4.66 32.27 -0.71
C PHE A 181 -4.84 33.11 -1.99
N PRO A 182 -6.04 33.63 -2.26
CA PRO A 182 -6.33 34.34 -3.50
C PRO A 182 -5.56 35.66 -3.49
N VAL A 183 -4.67 35.85 -4.46
CA VAL A 183 -4.17 37.20 -4.75
C VAL A 183 -5.34 37.97 -5.35
N GLN A 184 -6.01 38.75 -4.52
CA GLN A 184 -6.90 39.81 -4.96
C GLN A 184 -6.07 40.79 -5.79
N SER A 185 -6.43 40.88 -7.06
CA SER A 185 -5.94 41.87 -7.99
C SER A 185 -6.29 43.27 -7.50
N ALA A 186 -5.29 43.99 -7.01
CA ALA A 186 -5.33 45.46 -6.91
C ALA A 186 -4.39 46.02 -7.98
N ALA A 187 -4.98 46.54 -9.05
CA ALA A 187 -4.28 47.31 -10.07
C ALA A 187 -3.90 48.69 -9.51
N MET A 188 -2.64 49.12 -9.68
CA MET A 188 -2.31 50.23 -10.59
C MET A 188 -0.84 50.67 -10.51
N LYS A 189 -0.28 50.82 -11.72
CA LYS A 189 0.64 51.87 -12.23
C LYS A 189 2.05 51.99 -11.64
N THR A 190 3.05 51.72 -12.48
CA THR A 190 4.03 52.75 -12.92
C THR A 190 4.58 52.42 -14.30
N ASP A 191 4.94 53.52 -14.98
CA ASP A 191 5.47 53.73 -16.31
C ASP A 191 6.81 53.04 -16.65
N ASP A 192 6.96 52.80 -17.96
CA ASP A 192 8.13 53.03 -18.83
C ASP A 192 9.45 52.28 -18.57
N PHE A 193 9.87 51.44 -19.52
CA PHE A 193 11.12 51.56 -20.31
C PHE A 193 11.32 50.35 -21.26
N SER A 194 11.69 50.70 -22.50
CA SER A 194 12.01 49.93 -23.72
C SER A 194 13.08 48.82 -23.55
N GLU A 195 12.88 47.61 -24.11
CA GLU A 195 13.35 47.13 -25.43
C GLU A 195 14.82 46.65 -25.44
N GLU A 196 15.06 45.34 -25.62
CA GLU A 196 15.82 44.81 -26.77
C GLU A 196 15.93 43.28 -26.75
N THR A 197 15.50 42.71 -27.87
CA THR A 197 15.69 41.33 -28.31
C THR A 197 17.14 41.03 -28.67
N LEU A 198 17.63 39.83 -28.31
CA LEU A 198 18.61 39.11 -29.14
C LEU A 198 18.24 37.63 -29.23
N ALA A 199 17.89 37.23 -30.45
CA ALA A 199 17.77 35.85 -30.88
C ALA A 199 19.01 35.48 -31.72
N THR A 200 19.64 34.35 -31.40
CA THR A 200 20.49 33.53 -32.28
C THR A 200 20.71 32.20 -31.54
N SER A 201 20.58 30.99 -32.09
CA SER A 201 20.71 30.55 -33.47
C SER A 201 19.88 29.28 -33.72
N ALA A 202 19.48 29.12 -34.98
CA ALA A 202 18.76 27.99 -35.52
C ALA A 202 19.64 26.74 -35.72
N ALA A 203 19.03 25.57 -35.57
CA ALA A 203 19.41 24.36 -36.30
C ALA A 203 18.12 23.65 -36.73
N SER A 204 17.75 23.86 -37.99
CA SER A 204 16.66 23.17 -38.69
C SER A 204 17.00 21.71 -38.93
N SER A 205 16.17 20.80 -38.39
CA SER A 205 16.10 19.40 -38.80
C SER A 205 14.65 18.90 -38.69
N SER A 206 14.09 18.50 -39.84
CA SER A 206 12.82 17.78 -40.06
C SER A 206 11.75 17.91 -38.96
N SER A 207 10.77 18.81 -39.14
CA SER A 207 9.63 18.95 -38.25
C SER A 207 8.72 17.71 -38.29
N ARG A 208 9.07 16.67 -37.52
CA ARG A 208 8.06 15.74 -37.00
C ARG A 208 7.17 16.58 -36.09
N SER A 209 5.89 16.73 -36.43
CA SER A 209 4.96 17.48 -35.59
C SER A 209 5.01 16.89 -34.17
N GLN A 210 5.45 17.71 -33.21
CA GLN A 210 5.50 17.26 -31.83
C GLN A 210 4.05 17.02 -31.38
N LYS A 211 3.76 15.79 -30.93
CA LYS A 211 2.43 15.45 -30.43
C LYS A 211 2.32 15.81 -28.95
N CYS A 212 1.21 16.42 -28.56
CA CYS A 212 0.83 16.72 -27.19
C CYS A 212 0.85 15.45 -26.35
N PHE A 213 1.62 15.48 -25.25
CA PHE A 213 1.81 14.36 -24.33
C PHE A 213 0.54 13.90 -23.60
N PHE A 214 -0.54 14.66 -23.67
CA PHE A 214 -1.77 14.41 -22.93
C PHE A 214 -2.94 13.99 -23.81
N CYS A 215 -3.06 14.48 -25.04
CA CYS A 215 -4.12 14.05 -25.93
C CYS A 215 -3.62 13.36 -27.20
N GLY A 216 -2.33 13.48 -27.56
CA GLY A 216 -1.74 12.85 -28.75
C GLY A 216 -2.02 13.56 -30.09
N ASN A 217 -2.62 14.76 -30.09
CA ASN A 217 -2.74 15.65 -31.27
C ASN A 217 -1.49 16.53 -31.39
N ASP A 218 -1.39 17.42 -32.38
CA ASP A 218 -0.27 18.36 -32.49
C ASP A 218 -0.11 19.25 -31.25
N LEU A 219 1.11 19.73 -30.98
CA LEU A 219 1.46 20.47 -29.77
C LEU A 219 0.59 21.72 -29.60
N HIS A 220 -0.01 21.88 -28.41
CA HIS A 220 -0.81 23.04 -28.03
C HIS A 220 -0.67 23.29 -26.52
N SER A 221 -1.04 24.50 -26.09
CA SER A 221 -1.07 24.85 -24.68
C SER A 221 -2.03 23.94 -23.91
N ARG A 222 -1.64 23.56 -22.69
CA ARG A 222 -2.43 22.71 -21.79
C ARG A 222 -3.84 23.27 -21.54
N THR A 223 -4.01 24.58 -21.58
CA THR A 223 -5.29 25.25 -21.32
C THR A 223 -6.37 24.93 -22.36
N ILE A 224 -5.97 24.73 -23.61
CA ILE A 224 -6.84 24.39 -24.74
C ILE A 224 -6.81 22.90 -25.09
N CYS A 225 -6.17 22.07 -24.25
CA CYS A 225 -6.05 20.65 -24.51
C CYS A 225 -7.39 19.93 -24.31
N PRO A 226 -7.92 19.23 -25.33
CA PRO A 226 -9.21 18.54 -25.22
C PRO A 226 -9.18 17.36 -24.22
N ALA A 227 -7.99 16.91 -23.82
CA ALA A 227 -7.83 15.90 -22.79
C ALA A 227 -7.69 16.48 -21.37
N ARG A 228 -7.74 17.81 -21.18
CA ARG A 228 -7.52 18.48 -19.88
C ARG A 228 -8.49 18.03 -18.81
N ASP A 229 -9.77 17.88 -19.17
CA ASP A 229 -10.84 17.51 -18.23
C ASP A 229 -11.39 16.10 -18.40
N VAL A 230 -10.80 15.32 -19.31
CA VAL A 230 -11.23 13.95 -19.59
C VAL A 230 -10.48 12.96 -18.69
N PHE A 231 -11.22 11.97 -18.18
CA PHE A 231 -10.65 10.87 -17.41
C PHE A 231 -10.07 9.79 -18.32
N CYS A 232 -8.82 9.39 -18.04
CA CYS A 232 -8.14 8.37 -18.81
C CYS A 232 -8.76 6.99 -18.53
N ARG A 233 -9.39 6.39 -19.54
CA ARG A 233 -10.02 5.06 -19.45
C ARG A 233 -9.07 3.91 -19.09
N LYS A 234 -7.74 4.11 -19.08
CA LYS A 234 -6.74 3.09 -18.69
C LYS A 234 -6.21 3.22 -17.27
N CYS A 235 -6.18 4.42 -16.69
CA CYS A 235 -5.60 4.63 -15.36
C CYS A 235 -6.51 5.42 -14.41
N GLY A 236 -7.71 5.78 -14.85
CA GLY A 236 -8.66 6.58 -14.08
C GLY A 236 -8.27 8.04 -13.91
N LYS A 237 -7.00 8.42 -14.06
CA LYS A 237 -6.53 9.79 -13.78
C LYS A 237 -7.04 10.81 -14.82
N LYS A 238 -7.49 11.96 -14.33
CA LYS A 238 -7.95 13.11 -15.14
C LYS A 238 -6.78 13.76 -15.88
N GLY A 239 -7.03 14.22 -17.10
CA GLY A 239 -6.11 15.10 -17.79
C GLY A 239 -5.27 14.48 -18.91
N HIS A 240 -5.59 13.27 -19.37
CA HIS A 240 -4.97 12.71 -20.58
C HIS A 240 -5.85 11.60 -21.20
N TYR A 241 -5.61 11.28 -22.47
CA TYR A 241 -6.26 10.17 -23.14
C TYR A 241 -5.52 8.85 -22.95
N GLN A 242 -6.29 7.76 -22.99
CA GLN A 242 -5.79 6.39 -22.86
C GLN A 242 -4.62 6.07 -23.78
N ARG A 243 -4.62 6.58 -25.02
CA ARG A 243 -3.56 6.37 -26.02
C ARG A 243 -2.17 6.91 -25.64
N VAL A 244 -2.07 7.84 -24.69
CA VAL A 244 -0.79 8.41 -24.22
C VAL A 244 -0.49 8.07 -22.75
N CYS A 245 -1.26 7.14 -22.17
CA CYS A 245 -1.18 6.75 -20.77
C CYS A 245 0.04 5.84 -20.50
N LYS A 246 0.94 6.31 -19.63
CA LYS A 246 2.22 5.67 -19.29
C LYS A 246 2.19 4.75 -18.05
N SER A 247 1.04 4.57 -17.39
CA SER A 247 0.95 3.69 -16.22
C SER A 247 0.99 2.20 -16.60
N ARG A 248 1.73 1.41 -15.81
CA ARG A 248 1.71 -0.08 -15.82
C ARG A 248 0.76 -0.60 -14.72
N PRO A 249 0.20 -1.81 -14.84
CA PRO A 249 -0.69 -2.37 -13.83
C PRO A 249 0.12 -2.78 -12.58
N GLY A 250 -0.29 -2.34 -11.39
CA GLY A 250 0.39 -2.61 -10.12
C GLY A 250 -0.27 -3.76 -9.36
N PHE A 251 0.51 -4.77 -8.98
CA PHE A 251 0.13 -5.85 -8.07
C PHE A 251 1.40 -6.31 -7.34
N LEU A 252 1.43 -6.18 -6.01
CA LEU A 252 2.13 -7.02 -5.01
C LEU A 252 2.45 -6.19 -3.75
N TYR A 253 1.99 -6.70 -2.60
CA TYR A 253 2.62 -6.75 -1.26
C TYR A 253 1.63 -6.46 -0.13
N MET A 254 1.02 -7.51 0.45
CA MET A 254 0.61 -7.51 1.85
C MET A 254 0.70 -8.93 2.42
N LYS A 255 1.71 -9.18 3.26
CA LYS A 255 1.80 -10.29 4.19
C LYS A 255 2.34 -9.76 5.51
N GLY A 256 1.60 -9.99 6.60
CA GLY A 256 2.17 -10.09 7.95
C GLY A 256 1.82 -8.96 8.93
N PHE A 257 0.67 -9.05 9.57
CA PHE A 257 0.35 -8.59 10.94
C PHE A 257 -1.08 -9.10 11.20
N PHE A 258 -1.39 -9.90 12.23
CA PHE A 258 -1.94 -9.41 13.50
C PHE A 258 -2.29 -10.63 14.36
N MET A 259 -1.82 -10.66 15.61
CA MET A 259 -2.48 -11.35 16.71
C MET A 259 -2.09 -10.63 18.01
N LEU A 260 -3.08 -10.36 18.87
CA LEU A 260 -3.07 -10.33 20.35
C LEU A 260 -4.09 -9.28 20.87
N VAL A 261 -5.20 -9.73 21.50
CA VAL A 261 -5.80 -9.25 22.78
C VAL A 261 -6.92 -10.26 23.22
N PRO A 262 -7.12 -10.54 24.53
CA PRO A 262 -7.93 -11.67 25.04
C PRO A 262 -9.37 -11.34 25.50
N ASN A 263 -10.20 -12.40 25.48
CA ASN A 263 -11.50 -12.69 26.14
C ASN A 263 -12.85 -12.17 25.59
N ASP A 264 -13.59 -13.16 25.04
CA ASP A 264 -14.96 -13.59 25.37
C ASP A 264 -16.11 -12.59 25.32
N ILE A 265 -16.48 -12.24 24.09
CA ILE A 265 -17.85 -12.21 23.52
C ILE A 265 -17.74 -11.87 22.02
N VAL A 266 -16.70 -11.12 21.65
CA VAL A 266 -16.37 -10.70 20.26
C VAL A 266 -15.82 -11.87 19.41
N ARG A 267 -15.21 -12.89 20.03
CA ARG A 267 -14.51 -14.00 19.33
C ARG A 267 -15.43 -14.88 18.48
N LYS A 268 -16.72 -15.05 18.83
CA LYS A 268 -17.66 -15.84 18.03
C LYS A 268 -18.13 -15.11 16.76
N ARG A 269 -18.16 -13.77 16.77
CA ARG A 269 -18.47 -12.93 15.61
C ARG A 269 -17.24 -12.68 14.72
N PHE A 270 -16.03 -12.69 15.30
CA PHE A 270 -14.79 -12.38 14.58
C PHE A 270 -14.28 -13.52 13.67
N ILE A 271 -14.45 -14.80 14.05
CA ILE A 271 -13.92 -15.96 13.29
C ILE A 271 -14.56 -16.10 11.89
N MET A 272 -15.80 -15.65 11.70
CA MET A 272 -16.47 -15.72 10.38
C MET A 272 -15.99 -14.62 9.42
N VAL A 273 -15.74 -13.41 9.93
CA VAL A 273 -15.21 -12.29 9.13
C VAL A 273 -13.81 -12.61 8.61
N THR A 274 -12.96 -13.25 9.44
CA THR A 274 -11.60 -13.65 9.04
C THR A 274 -11.60 -14.70 7.92
N ARG A 275 -12.50 -15.69 7.96
CA ARG A 275 -12.63 -16.71 6.91
C ARG A 275 -13.25 -16.20 5.61
N ALA A 276 -14.14 -15.20 5.69
CA ALA A 276 -14.71 -14.55 4.51
C ALA A 276 -13.69 -13.67 3.76
N ILE A 277 -12.72 -13.10 4.48
CA ILE A 277 -11.61 -12.32 3.91
C ILE A 277 -10.55 -13.23 3.28
N GLU A 278 -10.27 -14.42 3.85
CA GLU A 278 -9.43 -15.45 3.21
C GLU A 278 -10.00 -15.92 1.86
N ALA A 279 -11.33 -16.09 1.76
CA ALA A 279 -12.00 -16.41 0.51
C ALA A 279 -11.92 -15.26 -0.51
N ALA A 280 -11.76 -14.00 -0.09
CA ALA A 280 -11.62 -12.84 -0.96
C ALA A 280 -10.20 -12.66 -1.56
N ASN A 281 -9.22 -13.51 -1.22
CA ASN A 281 -7.79 -13.31 -1.57
C ASN A 281 -7.26 -14.10 -2.80
N LEU A 282 -8.07 -14.91 -3.50
CA LEU A 282 -7.68 -15.63 -4.75
C LEU A 282 -8.13 -15.04 -6.12
N ILE A 283 -7.88 -13.75 -6.45
CA ILE A 283 -8.22 -13.17 -7.78
C ILE A 283 -7.07 -12.25 -8.15
N GLY A 284 -6.37 -12.63 -9.20
CA GLY A 284 -5.24 -11.89 -9.74
C GLY A 284 -4.59 -12.64 -10.89
N SER A 285 -5.36 -13.11 -11.87
CA SER A 285 -4.81 -13.49 -13.17
C SER A 285 -5.82 -13.16 -14.28
N ASN A 286 -5.40 -12.20 -15.11
CA ASN A 286 -5.90 -11.84 -16.45
C ASN A 286 -7.41 -11.58 -16.60
N PHE A 287 -7.79 -10.30 -16.67
CA PHE A 287 -9.04 -9.89 -17.30
C PHE A 287 -8.72 -9.34 -18.70
N ASP A 288 -8.70 -10.25 -19.66
CA ASP A 288 -8.94 -9.89 -21.06
C ASP A 288 -10.42 -9.55 -21.21
N PHE A 289 -10.67 -8.40 -21.80
CA PHE A 289 -11.99 -7.97 -22.22
C PHE A 289 -12.32 -8.73 -23.50
N LEU A 290 -13.00 -9.88 -23.40
CA LEU A 290 -13.60 -10.54 -24.55
C LEU A 290 -15.04 -10.95 -24.23
N GLN A 291 -15.96 -10.22 -24.88
CA GLN A 291 -17.26 -10.63 -25.40
C GLN A 291 -18.06 -11.64 -24.56
N TYR A 292 -19.14 -11.17 -23.95
CA TYR A 292 -20.29 -12.01 -23.64
C TYR A 292 -21.56 -11.22 -23.96
N GLU A 293 -22.10 -11.45 -25.16
CA GLU A 293 -23.46 -11.06 -25.51
C GLU A 293 -24.46 -12.13 -25.02
N GLU A 294 -25.70 -11.68 -24.84
CA GLU A 294 -26.98 -12.41 -24.77
C GLU A 294 -27.65 -12.64 -23.39
N SER A 295 -28.59 -11.73 -23.12
CA SER A 295 -29.95 -11.95 -22.57
C SER A 295 -30.14 -12.30 -21.08
N ILE A 296 -30.96 -11.48 -20.40
CA ILE A 296 -31.82 -11.76 -19.24
C ILE A 296 -31.59 -13.15 -18.63
N SER A 297 -30.71 -13.30 -17.63
CA SER A 297 -30.60 -14.62 -16.95
C SER A 297 -29.64 -14.71 -15.76
N HIS A 298 -28.43 -14.14 -15.80
CA HIS A 298 -27.39 -14.64 -14.87
C HIS A 298 -27.55 -14.12 -13.43
N TYR A 299 -27.83 -12.83 -13.25
CA TYR A 299 -27.94 -12.20 -11.92
C TYR A 299 -29.10 -12.78 -11.10
N GLN A 300 -30.29 -12.87 -11.72
CA GLN A 300 -31.48 -13.48 -11.10
C GLN A 300 -31.33 -15.01 -10.93
N LYS A 301 -30.62 -15.71 -11.82
CA LYS A 301 -30.32 -17.14 -11.63
C LYS A 301 -29.36 -17.37 -10.48
N GLU A 302 -28.35 -16.53 -10.32
CA GLU A 302 -27.43 -16.58 -9.17
C GLU A 302 -28.19 -16.37 -7.86
N TRP A 303 -29.05 -15.34 -7.80
CA TRP A 303 -29.95 -15.10 -6.67
C TRP A 303 -30.77 -16.35 -6.31
N ASN A 304 -31.46 -16.91 -7.29
CA ASN A 304 -32.29 -18.10 -7.08
C ASN A 304 -31.47 -19.32 -6.67
N ALA A 305 -30.28 -19.50 -7.23
CA ALA A 305 -29.38 -20.60 -6.89
C ALA A 305 -28.89 -20.50 -5.44
N LEU A 306 -28.72 -19.29 -4.92
CA LEU A 306 -28.23 -19.03 -3.57
C LEU A 306 -29.36 -19.05 -2.52
N PHE A 307 -30.53 -18.48 -2.80
CA PHE A 307 -31.52 -18.15 -1.76
C PHE A 307 -32.91 -18.78 -1.94
N SER A 308 -33.21 -19.45 -3.06
CA SER A 308 -34.55 -20.04 -3.29
C SER A 308 -34.71 -21.47 -2.77
N SER A 309 -33.64 -22.09 -2.24
CA SER A 309 -33.72 -23.44 -1.66
C SER A 309 -34.22 -23.42 -0.22
N LYS A 310 -35.05 -24.39 0.17
CA LYS A 310 -35.47 -24.58 1.58
C LYS A 310 -34.29 -24.80 2.54
N TYR A 311 -33.16 -25.33 2.04
CA TYR A 311 -31.93 -25.57 2.79
C TYR A 311 -30.81 -24.61 2.37
N TYR A 312 -31.16 -23.39 1.97
CA TYR A 312 -30.20 -22.44 1.42
C TYR A 312 -29.05 -22.13 2.39
N LEU A 313 -29.30 -22.10 3.71
CA LEU A 313 -28.29 -21.78 4.71
C LEU A 313 -27.15 -22.82 4.76
N GLU A 314 -27.48 -24.12 4.70
CA GLU A 314 -26.49 -25.20 4.66
C GLU A 314 -25.68 -25.16 3.38
N LYS A 315 -26.36 -24.93 2.25
CA LYS A 315 -25.74 -24.76 0.94
C LYS A 315 -24.79 -23.56 0.93
N LEU A 316 -25.22 -22.44 1.52
CA LEU A 316 -24.45 -21.20 1.62
C LEU A 316 -23.19 -21.40 2.49
N LYS A 317 -23.33 -22.07 3.64
CA LYS A 317 -22.18 -22.47 4.48
C LYS A 317 -21.20 -23.35 3.70
N SER A 318 -21.70 -24.29 2.90
CA SER A 318 -20.84 -25.14 2.06
C SER A 318 -20.09 -24.35 0.98
N PHE A 319 -20.74 -23.36 0.36
CA PHE A 319 -20.11 -22.49 -0.64
C PHE A 319 -19.09 -21.54 -0.02
N ALA A 320 -19.37 -21.03 1.19
CA ALA A 320 -18.42 -20.22 1.94
C ALA A 320 -17.14 -21.01 2.27
N MET A 321 -17.29 -22.25 2.77
CA MET A 321 -16.13 -23.11 3.09
C MET A 321 -15.30 -23.49 1.85
N LYS A 322 -15.92 -23.55 0.67
CA LYS A 322 -15.25 -23.82 -0.61
C LYS A 322 -14.66 -22.56 -1.27
N GLY A 323 -14.90 -21.36 -0.71
CA GLY A 323 -14.43 -20.09 -1.27
C GLY A 323 -15.15 -19.66 -2.56
N THR A 324 -16.25 -20.31 -2.95
CA THR A 324 -16.94 -20.03 -4.23
C THR A 324 -17.76 -18.73 -4.19
N LEU A 325 -18.06 -18.20 -3.00
CA LEU A 325 -18.74 -16.91 -2.84
C LEU A 325 -17.86 -15.71 -3.22
N LYS A 326 -16.58 -15.94 -3.55
CA LYS A 326 -15.64 -14.88 -3.88
C LYS A 326 -16.11 -14.02 -5.06
N SER A 327 -16.57 -14.68 -6.12
CA SER A 327 -17.00 -14.04 -7.37
C SER A 327 -18.48 -13.70 -7.38
N SER A 328 -19.18 -13.86 -6.25
CA SER A 328 -20.61 -13.62 -6.16
C SER A 328 -20.93 -12.12 -6.07
N HIS A 329 -22.04 -11.73 -6.67
CA HIS A 329 -22.57 -10.35 -6.60
C HIS A 329 -23.45 -10.10 -5.37
N PHE A 330 -23.63 -11.10 -4.50
CA PHE A 330 -24.50 -11.04 -3.31
C PHE A 330 -23.72 -11.31 -2.01
N ARG A 331 -22.42 -11.01 -1.98
CA ARG A 331 -21.55 -11.24 -0.83
C ARG A 331 -22.00 -10.47 0.40
N SER A 332 -22.40 -9.22 0.22
CA SER A 332 -22.98 -8.35 1.24
C SER A 332 -24.17 -9.01 1.94
N ILE A 333 -25.09 -9.62 1.19
CA ILE A 333 -26.26 -10.32 1.74
C ILE A 333 -25.83 -11.60 2.46
N CYS A 334 -24.90 -12.37 1.88
CA CYS A 334 -24.33 -13.54 2.54
C CYS A 334 -23.67 -13.17 3.88
N TRP A 335 -22.93 -12.06 3.92
CA TRP A 335 -22.29 -11.55 5.13
C TRP A 335 -23.32 -11.10 6.16
N LYS A 336 -24.39 -10.39 5.76
CA LYS A 336 -25.49 -10.02 6.66
C LYS A 336 -26.13 -11.25 7.32
N ILE A 337 -26.30 -12.37 6.61
CA ILE A 337 -26.81 -13.63 7.18
C ILE A 337 -25.81 -14.23 8.16
N PHE A 338 -24.52 -14.30 7.77
CA PHE A 338 -23.46 -14.87 8.62
C PHE A 338 -23.17 -14.06 9.88
N LEU A 339 -23.34 -12.74 9.81
CA LEU A 339 -23.21 -11.84 10.95
C LEU A 339 -24.48 -11.77 11.80
N HIS A 340 -25.53 -12.51 11.42
CA HIS A 340 -26.84 -12.50 12.06
C HIS A 340 -27.54 -11.13 12.03
N CYS A 341 -27.20 -10.29 11.06
CA CYS A 341 -27.93 -9.06 10.75
C CYS A 341 -29.25 -9.40 10.03
N LEU A 342 -29.28 -10.47 9.23
CA LEU A 342 -30.50 -11.00 8.63
C LEU A 342 -30.92 -12.30 9.33
N PRO A 343 -32.23 -12.48 9.62
CA PRO A 343 -32.73 -13.73 10.18
C PRO A 343 -32.62 -14.88 9.17
N GLU A 344 -32.70 -16.13 9.65
CA GLU A 344 -32.70 -17.32 8.78
C GLU A 344 -33.97 -17.45 7.93
N ASP A 345 -35.03 -16.72 8.28
CA ASP A 345 -36.25 -16.65 7.47
C ASP A 345 -36.18 -15.49 6.48
N ARG A 346 -36.14 -15.83 5.18
CA ARG A 346 -36.12 -14.87 4.06
C ARG A 346 -37.33 -13.93 4.07
N GLN A 347 -38.50 -14.40 4.51
CA GLN A 347 -39.71 -13.57 4.54
C GLN A 347 -39.56 -12.37 5.48
N MET A 348 -38.73 -12.49 6.51
CA MET A 348 -38.47 -11.45 7.49
C MET A 348 -37.35 -10.48 7.08
N TRP A 349 -36.63 -10.73 5.99
CA TRP A 349 -35.47 -9.91 5.60
C TRP A 349 -35.83 -8.45 5.34
N ILE A 350 -36.94 -8.21 4.63
CA ILE A 350 -37.39 -6.85 4.30
C ILE A 350 -37.73 -6.07 5.57
N GLU A 351 -38.44 -6.70 6.52
CA GLU A 351 -38.81 -6.07 7.78
C GLU A 351 -37.59 -5.82 8.68
N ALA A 352 -36.69 -6.81 8.77
CA ALA A 352 -35.46 -6.70 9.55
C ALA A 352 -34.56 -5.54 9.06
N VAL A 353 -34.35 -5.42 7.75
CA VAL A 353 -33.53 -4.34 7.17
C VAL A 353 -34.18 -2.98 7.36
N LYS A 354 -35.50 -2.85 7.19
CA LYS A 354 -36.21 -1.60 7.46
C LYS A 354 -36.10 -1.20 8.92
N SER A 355 -36.23 -2.16 9.83
CA SER A 355 -36.09 -1.93 11.28
C SER A 355 -34.68 -1.47 11.65
N GLN A 356 -33.63 -2.12 11.10
CA GLN A 356 -32.23 -1.73 11.31
C GLN A 356 -31.90 -0.35 10.77
N ARG A 357 -32.36 -0.03 9.55
CA ARG A 357 -32.17 1.31 8.96
C ARG A 357 -32.84 2.39 9.79
N LYS A 358 -34.05 2.14 10.30
CA LYS A 358 -34.73 3.05 11.20
C LYS A 358 -33.98 3.24 12.52
N LEU A 359 -33.45 2.16 13.10
CA LEU A 359 -32.63 2.24 14.32
C LEU A 359 -31.39 3.12 14.09
N TYR A 360 -30.74 2.98 12.93
CA TYR A 360 -29.61 3.83 12.55
C TYR A 360 -30.01 5.32 12.45
N GLU A 361 -31.13 5.63 11.80
CA GLU A 361 -31.66 7.00 11.72
C GLU A 361 -31.94 7.57 13.13
N GLU A 362 -32.56 6.79 14.01
CA GLU A 362 -32.82 7.17 15.41
C GLU A 362 -31.52 7.45 16.20
N ILE A 363 -30.46 6.66 15.95
CA ILE A 363 -29.13 6.85 16.53
C ILE A 363 -28.49 8.14 16.01
N MET A 364 -28.58 8.40 14.70
CA MET A 364 -28.03 9.60 14.09
C MET A 364 -28.73 10.86 14.59
N ASP A 365 -30.06 10.88 14.62
CA ASP A 365 -30.84 12.01 15.12
C ASP A 365 -30.53 12.33 16.59
N LYS A 366 -30.29 11.28 17.40
CA LYS A 366 -29.91 11.42 18.81
C LYS A 366 -28.53 12.05 19.01
N PHE A 367 -27.58 11.82 18.09
CA PHE A 367 -26.18 12.23 18.27
C PHE A 367 -25.75 13.40 17.37
N ASP A 368 -26.55 13.80 16.38
CA ASP A 368 -26.29 14.97 15.53
C ASP A 368 -26.88 16.28 16.08
N THR A 369 -27.32 16.29 17.35
CA THR A 369 -27.91 17.46 17.97
C THR A 369 -26.83 18.52 18.28
N ASN A 370 -26.75 19.53 17.43
CA ASN A 370 -25.90 20.70 17.65
C ASN A 370 -26.48 21.54 18.81
N PRO A 371 -25.69 21.85 19.87
CA PRO A 371 -26.16 22.64 21.01
C PRO A 371 -26.72 24.02 20.67
N ARG A 372 -26.41 24.54 19.47
CA ARG A 372 -26.95 25.81 18.95
C ARG A 372 -28.39 25.72 18.45
N ASP A 373 -28.85 24.51 18.14
CA ASP A 373 -30.17 24.27 17.54
C ASP A 373 -31.21 23.87 18.62
N VAL A 374 -30.80 23.81 19.89
CA VAL A 374 -31.65 23.47 21.04
C VAL A 374 -32.19 24.75 21.69
N ASP A 375 -33.44 25.11 21.37
CA ASP A 375 -34.10 26.35 21.82
C ASP A 375 -34.50 26.39 23.31
N SER A 376 -34.06 25.45 24.15
CA SER A 376 -34.32 25.56 25.59
C SER A 376 -33.35 24.76 26.46
N LEU A 377 -32.76 25.47 27.44
CA LEU A 377 -32.45 25.09 28.82
C LEU A 377 -31.31 26.01 29.32
N ASP A 378 -31.64 26.85 30.31
CA ASP A 378 -30.77 27.70 31.13
C ASP A 378 -29.48 28.27 30.46
N ILE A 379 -29.50 29.58 30.16
CA ILE A 379 -28.38 30.34 29.54
C ILE A 379 -27.06 30.18 30.33
N THR A 380 -27.16 29.90 31.63
CA THR A 380 -25.98 29.69 32.49
C THR A 380 -25.29 28.32 32.26
N VAL A 381 -26.01 27.34 31.70
CA VAL A 381 -25.51 25.97 31.42
C VAL A 381 -25.25 25.75 29.93
N ASN A 382 -26.07 26.34 29.05
CA ASN A 382 -25.95 26.23 27.59
C ASN A 382 -25.04 27.33 26.99
N ASN A 383 -23.76 27.32 27.37
CA ASN A 383 -22.73 28.23 26.84
C ASN A 383 -21.42 27.47 26.58
N PRO A 384 -20.71 27.70 25.45
CA PRO A 384 -19.41 27.10 25.13
C PRO A 384 -18.30 27.25 26.19
N LEU A 385 -18.47 28.16 27.17
CA LEU A 385 -17.52 28.36 28.26
C LEU A 385 -17.95 27.71 29.59
N SER A 386 -19.10 27.01 29.62
CA SER A 386 -19.59 26.36 30.84
C SER A 386 -18.67 25.19 31.24
N GLN A 387 -18.18 25.21 32.48
CA GLN A 387 -17.40 24.11 33.07
C GLN A 387 -18.28 23.01 33.67
N SER A 388 -19.61 23.14 33.56
CA SER A 388 -20.55 22.14 34.07
C SER A 388 -20.45 20.85 33.26
N GLN A 389 -20.32 19.71 33.94
CA GLN A 389 -20.35 18.39 33.29
C GLN A 389 -21.69 18.11 32.59
N GLN A 390 -22.76 18.79 32.98
CA GLN A 390 -24.10 18.67 32.40
C GLN A 390 -24.30 19.60 31.18
N SER A 391 -23.28 20.37 30.79
CA SER A 391 -23.41 21.26 29.64
C SER A 391 -23.45 20.47 28.33
N PRO A 392 -24.43 20.73 27.44
CA PRO A 392 -24.46 20.18 26.09
C PRO A 392 -23.18 20.48 25.29
N TRP A 393 -22.49 21.58 25.61
CA TRP A 393 -21.23 21.97 24.97
C TRP A 393 -20.06 21.05 25.33
N ASN A 394 -19.99 20.55 26.56
CA ASN A 394 -18.96 19.59 26.93
C ASN A 394 -19.10 18.30 26.12
N GLN A 395 -20.34 17.84 25.92
CA GLN A 395 -20.60 16.67 25.11
C GLN A 395 -20.24 16.91 23.63
N TYR A 396 -20.61 18.07 23.10
CA TYR A 396 -20.28 18.48 21.74
C TYR A 396 -18.77 18.56 21.49
N PHE A 397 -17.99 19.07 22.45
CA PHE A 397 -16.54 19.11 22.33
C PHE A 397 -15.91 17.71 22.34
N GLN A 398 -16.37 16.83 23.23
CA GLN A 398 -15.93 15.43 23.25
C GLN A 398 -16.27 14.71 21.94
N ASP A 399 -17.46 14.95 21.40
CA ASP A 399 -17.92 14.34 20.15
C ASP A 399 -17.15 14.87 18.95
N THR A 400 -16.79 16.16 18.96
CA THR A 400 -15.94 16.78 17.95
C THR A 400 -14.53 16.21 18.00
N GLU A 401 -13.95 16.07 19.20
CA GLU A 401 -12.62 15.47 19.38
C GLU A 401 -12.58 13.99 18.93
N LEU A 402 -13.65 13.24 19.24
CA LEU A 402 -13.82 11.86 18.80
C LEU A 402 -13.90 11.77 17.27
N LYS A 403 -14.72 12.62 16.61
CA LYS A 403 -14.81 12.68 15.14
C LYS A 403 -13.46 13.01 14.50
N VAL A 404 -12.68 13.94 15.07
CA VAL A 404 -11.33 14.28 14.58
C VAL A 404 -10.38 13.08 14.71
N THR A 405 -10.42 12.37 15.84
CA THR A 405 -9.61 11.17 16.06
C THR A 405 -9.93 10.09 15.04
N ILE A 406 -11.21 9.83 14.79
CA ILE A 406 -11.67 8.89 13.78
C ILE A 406 -11.25 9.34 12.38
N GLN A 407 -11.38 10.64 12.07
CA GLN A 407 -11.03 11.18 10.75
C GLN A 407 -9.54 11.00 10.42
N GLN A 408 -8.64 11.22 11.38
CA GLN A 408 -7.20 11.01 11.19
C GLN A 408 -6.87 9.57 10.81
N ASP A 409 -7.63 8.62 11.37
CA ASP A 409 -7.52 7.19 11.11
C ASP A 409 -8.15 6.79 9.76
N VAL A 410 -9.33 7.34 9.43
CA VAL A 410 -10.04 7.08 8.17
C VAL A 410 -9.25 7.58 6.96
N VAL A 411 -8.62 8.77 7.03
CA VAL A 411 -7.86 9.35 5.90
C VAL A 411 -6.66 8.49 5.48
N ARG A 412 -6.09 7.71 6.41
CA ARG A 412 -4.97 6.81 6.14
C ARG A 412 -5.40 5.35 5.87
N THR A 413 -6.70 5.08 5.79
CA THR A 413 -7.22 3.73 5.58
C THR A 413 -6.94 3.26 4.16
N PHE A 414 -6.17 2.18 4.01
CA PHE A 414 -5.79 1.59 2.73
C PHE A 414 -5.34 2.62 1.66
N PRO A 415 -4.17 3.28 1.84
CA PRO A 415 -3.72 4.40 1.00
C PRO A 415 -3.54 4.05 -0.48
N GLU A 416 -3.41 2.76 -0.80
CA GLU A 416 -3.28 2.22 -2.15
C GLU A 416 -4.62 2.21 -2.91
N ILE A 417 -5.75 2.34 -2.22
CA ILE A 417 -7.10 2.16 -2.77
C ILE A 417 -7.82 3.51 -2.87
N GLU A 418 -8.02 4.00 -4.10
CA GLU A 418 -8.67 5.30 -4.35
C GLU A 418 -10.10 5.39 -3.80
N PHE A 419 -10.82 4.26 -3.69
CA PHE A 419 -12.17 4.19 -3.12
C PHE A 419 -12.28 4.87 -1.74
N PHE A 420 -11.35 4.58 -0.82
CA PHE A 420 -11.36 5.13 0.54
C PHE A 420 -10.89 6.59 0.65
N HIS A 421 -10.39 7.17 -0.45
CA HIS A 421 -10.02 8.59 -0.50
C HIS A 421 -11.18 9.48 -0.96
N THR A 422 -12.32 8.88 -1.33
CA THR A 422 -13.50 9.62 -1.76
C THR A 422 -14.14 10.30 -0.54
N PRO A 423 -14.43 11.62 -0.59
CA PRO A 423 -14.94 12.36 0.57
C PRO A 423 -16.27 11.80 1.10
N ASN A 424 -17.14 11.31 0.21
CA ASN A 424 -18.41 10.68 0.59
C ASN A 424 -18.18 9.40 1.43
N ILE A 425 -17.25 8.54 1.01
CA ILE A 425 -16.93 7.30 1.72
C ILE A 425 -16.26 7.59 3.07
N GLN A 426 -15.35 8.56 3.11
CA GLN A 426 -14.72 8.98 4.35
C GLN A 426 -15.74 9.53 5.35
N LYS A 427 -16.67 10.37 4.87
CA LYS A 427 -17.77 10.90 5.70
C LYS A 427 -18.63 9.76 6.26
N MET A 428 -19.03 8.81 5.44
CA MET A 428 -19.80 7.64 5.91
C MET A 428 -19.03 6.82 6.95
N MET A 429 -17.74 6.54 6.70
CA MET A 429 -16.91 5.82 7.66
C MET A 429 -16.81 6.54 9.00
N ILE A 430 -16.63 7.86 8.98
CA ILE A 430 -16.57 8.68 10.19
C ILE A 430 -17.90 8.61 10.94
N ASN A 431 -19.03 8.77 10.25
CA ASN A 431 -20.35 8.72 10.85
C ASN A 431 -20.64 7.37 11.49
N ILE A 432 -20.41 6.25 10.80
CA ILE A 432 -20.63 4.90 11.33
C ILE A 432 -19.78 4.65 12.57
N LEU A 433 -18.48 4.93 12.51
CA LEU A 433 -17.56 4.72 13.64
C LEU A 433 -17.90 5.63 14.82
N PHE A 434 -18.35 6.85 14.54
CA PHE A 434 -18.81 7.79 15.56
C PHE A 434 -20.09 7.28 16.23
N SER A 435 -21.11 6.90 15.46
CA SER A 435 -22.37 6.36 15.97
C SER A 435 -22.13 5.13 16.84
N TYR A 436 -21.26 4.21 16.39
CA TYR A 436 -20.85 3.05 17.17
C TYR A 436 -20.18 3.43 18.50
N ALA A 437 -19.21 4.35 18.47
CA ALA A 437 -18.49 4.77 19.65
C ALA A 437 -19.38 5.51 20.67
N ARG A 438 -20.41 6.21 20.20
CA ARG A 438 -21.43 6.89 21.01
C ARG A 438 -22.46 5.94 21.61
N GLU A 439 -22.84 4.92 20.85
CA GLU A 439 -23.78 3.89 21.31
C GLU A 439 -23.15 3.01 22.40
N PHE A 440 -21.83 2.76 22.32
CA PHE A 440 -21.07 1.98 23.30
C PHE A 440 -19.95 2.80 23.97
N PRO A 441 -20.28 3.72 24.90
CA PRO A 441 -19.29 4.60 25.53
C PRO A 441 -18.17 3.88 26.26
N GLU A 442 -18.43 2.71 26.83
CA GLU A 442 -17.42 1.91 27.56
C GLU A 442 -16.33 1.36 26.64
N LEU A 443 -16.70 0.96 25.42
CA LEU A 443 -15.75 0.47 24.44
C LEU A 443 -15.07 1.66 23.74
N SER A 444 -15.87 2.67 23.38
CA SER A 444 -15.47 3.84 22.59
C SER A 444 -14.75 3.46 21.29
N TYR A 445 -14.30 4.46 20.55
CA TYR A 445 -13.48 4.22 19.36
C TYR A 445 -12.09 3.71 19.76
N LYS A 446 -11.60 2.68 19.06
CA LYS A 446 -10.22 2.20 19.16
C LYS A 446 -9.57 2.19 17.79
N GLN A 447 -8.28 2.56 17.76
CA GLN A 447 -7.46 2.50 16.56
C GLN A 447 -7.51 1.08 15.96
N GLY A 448 -7.74 1.01 14.65
CA GLY A 448 -7.94 -0.24 13.91
C GLY A 448 -9.40 -0.58 13.59
N MET A 449 -10.38 0.01 14.29
CA MET A 449 -11.80 -0.20 13.95
C MET A 449 -12.16 0.26 12.53
N HIS A 450 -11.46 1.28 12.01
CA HIS A 450 -11.60 1.74 10.62
C HIS A 450 -11.17 0.67 9.59
N GLU A 451 -10.18 -0.15 9.91
CA GLU A 451 -9.72 -1.25 9.04
C GLU A 451 -10.70 -2.42 9.01
N LEU A 452 -11.55 -2.56 10.05
CA LEU A 452 -12.62 -3.55 10.10
C LEU A 452 -13.84 -3.09 9.30
N LEU A 453 -14.18 -1.81 9.39
CA LEU A 453 -15.32 -1.23 8.67
C LEU A 453 -15.07 -1.15 7.16
N ALA A 454 -13.83 -0.84 6.76
CA ALA A 454 -13.49 -0.60 5.36
C ALA A 454 -13.84 -1.77 4.40
N PRO A 455 -13.52 -3.04 4.68
CA PRO A 455 -13.94 -4.18 3.86
C PRO A 455 -15.47 -4.34 3.76
N ILE A 456 -16.20 -4.02 4.82
CA ILE A 456 -17.68 -4.11 4.86
C ILE A 456 -18.28 -3.09 3.89
N ILE A 457 -17.87 -1.83 3.99
CA ILE A 457 -18.32 -0.76 3.09
C ILE A 457 -17.92 -1.06 1.64
N PHE A 458 -16.72 -1.59 1.41
CA PHE A 458 -16.26 -1.94 0.07
C PHE A 458 -17.13 -3.02 -0.58
N VAL A 459 -17.45 -4.10 0.16
CA VAL A 459 -18.31 -5.18 -0.35
C VAL A 459 -19.74 -4.71 -0.56
N LEU A 460 -20.30 -3.94 0.37
CA LEU A 460 -21.63 -3.34 0.22
C LEU A 460 -21.70 -2.47 -1.04
N HIS A 461 -20.74 -1.58 -1.22
CA HIS A 461 -20.72 -0.68 -2.37
C HIS A 461 -20.61 -1.42 -3.70
N TYR A 462 -19.73 -2.43 -3.79
CA TYR A 462 -19.51 -3.17 -5.02
C TYR A 462 -20.73 -3.98 -5.45
N ASP A 463 -21.37 -4.67 -4.51
CA ASP A 463 -22.57 -5.48 -4.78
C ASP A 463 -23.76 -4.60 -5.20
N GLN A 464 -23.90 -3.41 -4.61
CA GLN A 464 -24.93 -2.45 -5.00
C GLN A 464 -24.65 -1.80 -6.36
N GLN A 465 -23.38 -1.54 -6.71
CA GLN A 465 -23.03 -1.13 -8.07
C GLN A 465 -23.34 -2.22 -9.10
N ALA A 466 -23.05 -3.48 -8.77
CA ALA A 466 -23.41 -4.61 -9.61
C ALA A 466 -24.93 -4.74 -9.78
N TYR A 467 -25.69 -4.48 -8.71
CA TYR A 467 -27.15 -4.43 -8.77
C TYR A 467 -27.65 -3.32 -9.71
N LEU A 468 -27.12 -2.09 -9.61
CA LEU A 468 -27.52 -0.98 -10.47
C LEU A 468 -27.29 -1.29 -11.96
N GLN A 469 -26.13 -1.85 -12.28
CA GLN A 469 -25.82 -2.28 -13.65
C GLN A 469 -26.77 -3.39 -14.13
N ALA A 470 -27.18 -4.29 -13.23
CA ALA A 470 -28.13 -5.34 -13.57
C ALA A 470 -29.56 -4.79 -13.72
N SER A 471 -29.99 -3.85 -12.88
CA SER A 471 -31.34 -3.28 -12.92
C SER A 471 -31.57 -2.33 -14.09
N GLU A 472 -30.51 -1.78 -14.68
CA GLU A 472 -30.59 -1.02 -15.93
C GLU A 472 -30.96 -1.91 -17.13
N ASN A 473 -30.63 -3.21 -17.06
CA ASN A 473 -30.79 -4.15 -18.16
C ASN A 473 -32.00 -5.09 -17.98
N ASP A 474 -32.35 -5.43 -16.73
CA ASP A 474 -33.35 -6.45 -16.39
C ASP A 474 -34.32 -5.98 -15.28
N ASP A 475 -35.59 -6.43 -15.35
CA ASP A 475 -36.55 -6.31 -14.23
C ASP A 475 -36.22 -7.36 -13.15
N LEU A 476 -35.62 -6.91 -12.04
CA LEU A 476 -35.19 -7.74 -10.92
C LEU A 476 -36.25 -7.81 -9.80
N GLU A 477 -36.17 -8.86 -8.97
CA GLU A 477 -37.06 -9.01 -7.81
C GLU A 477 -37.00 -7.78 -6.88
N LEU A 478 -38.17 -7.27 -6.45
CA LEU A 478 -38.29 -6.12 -5.54
C LEU A 478 -37.53 -6.32 -4.23
N GLU A 479 -37.40 -7.56 -3.77
CA GLU A 479 -36.62 -7.91 -2.59
C GLU A 479 -35.14 -7.54 -2.75
N ILE A 480 -34.54 -7.81 -3.92
CA ILE A 480 -33.14 -7.48 -4.23
C ILE A 480 -32.97 -5.96 -4.22
N HIS A 481 -33.92 -5.23 -4.82
CA HIS A 481 -33.92 -3.76 -4.83
C HIS A 481 -33.89 -3.16 -3.42
N ILE A 482 -34.67 -3.70 -2.49
CA ILE A 482 -34.74 -3.22 -1.11
C ILE A 482 -33.42 -3.51 -0.37
N LEU A 483 -32.86 -4.71 -0.56
CA LEU A 483 -31.67 -5.17 0.15
C LEU A 483 -30.36 -4.53 -0.35
N LEU A 484 -30.27 -4.19 -1.63
CA LEU A 484 -29.08 -3.60 -2.28
C LEU A 484 -29.30 -2.14 -2.71
N ASN A 485 -30.11 -1.40 -1.96
CA ASN A 485 -30.35 0.01 -2.25
C ASN A 485 -29.12 0.88 -1.90
N GLN A 486 -28.61 1.61 -2.89
CA GLN A 486 -27.40 2.44 -2.77
C GLN A 486 -27.53 3.58 -1.74
N ASN A 487 -28.74 4.06 -1.49
CA ASN A 487 -28.96 5.16 -0.54
C ASN A 487 -28.72 4.74 0.92
N TYR A 488 -28.67 3.43 1.20
CA TYR A 488 -28.60 2.90 2.55
C TYR A 488 -27.26 2.20 2.86
N ILE A 489 -26.17 2.46 2.12
CA ILE A 489 -24.86 1.85 2.42
C ILE A 489 -24.44 2.12 3.87
N GLU A 490 -24.62 3.36 4.32
CA GLU A 490 -24.23 3.78 5.66
C GLU A 490 -25.03 3.05 6.74
N HIS A 491 -26.33 2.91 6.52
CA HIS A 491 -27.27 2.25 7.43
C HIS A 491 -27.04 0.73 7.48
N ASP A 492 -26.68 0.14 6.34
CA ASP A 492 -26.46 -1.30 6.20
C ASP A 492 -25.06 -1.75 6.67
N ALA A 493 -24.20 -0.79 7.05
CA ALA A 493 -22.81 -1.02 7.46
C ALA A 493 -22.56 -0.92 8.97
N LEU A 494 -23.47 -0.29 9.73
CA LEU A 494 -23.48 -0.32 11.21
C LEU A 494 -23.99 -1.68 11.70
#